data_AF-A0A821YLY6-F1
#
_entry.id   AF-A0A821YLY6-F1
#
_cell.length_a   1.000
_cell.length_b   1.000
_cell.length_c   1.000
_cell.angle_alpha   90.00
_cell.angle_beta   90.00
_cell.angle_gamma   90.00
#
_symmetry.space_group_name_H-M   'P 1'
#
loop_
_entity.id
_entity.type
_entity.pdbx_description
1 polymer ?
#
loop_
_entity_poly.entity_id
_entity_poly.type
_entity_poly.pdbx_seq_one_letter_code
_entity_poly.pdbx_strand_id
1 'polypeptide(L)'
;MSNGSWFVFDEFVMGSGMMCQRCTQSNLQLPGGVELDGSRLFRDRMYIQYGVIPPARQYKSSTEGRNRHDILVAYVIDNKRYKENDRREINAAMEEINNYTIEHQNRSIADINKLDWPLVKVSYIHYYRIGEAHKKKTSRFNATPIDARSPTYELVETFLGAQLRLLRTMDIQITGPGTGSMYQTFLPDGSVVINVGGLIQLRAEDQNITYTSFMEQYMTSGAPYLKGLYYPINDRPKGIKRQQLVKLIREAAKLIMNGFSMPVNPRDNLAPDGQLFVELCDKDKALCELITGREPGTSFLCYHSWVEELIHERGPWREVIESDGKRKSHCPFNRTLMRELRDKYGIIHHEKSVSQSKTSVSKM
;
A
#
# COMPACT_ATOMS: atom_id res chain seq x y z
N MET A 1 -7.06 17.44 39.28
CA MET A 1 -6.66 16.08 38.86
C MET A 1 -7.88 15.20 39.04
N SER A 2 -8.46 14.67 37.96
CA SER A 2 -9.67 13.84 38.02
C SER A 2 -9.40 12.57 38.84
N ASN A 3 -10.27 12.28 39.82
CA ASN A 3 -10.27 11.03 40.57
C ASN A 3 -10.28 9.86 39.58
N GLY A 4 -9.17 9.10 39.55
CA GLY A 4 -8.80 8.17 38.50
C GLY A 4 -9.65 6.92 38.43
N SER A 5 -10.84 7.02 37.86
CA SER A 5 -11.62 5.89 37.38
C SER A 5 -11.06 5.47 36.01
N TRP A 6 -10.43 4.30 35.94
CA TRP A 6 -10.05 3.69 34.67
C TRP A 6 -11.22 2.88 34.13
N PHE A 7 -11.60 3.11 32.88
CA PHE A 7 -12.58 2.29 32.19
C PHE A 7 -11.88 1.08 31.56
N VAL A 8 -12.23 -0.11 32.03
CA VAL A 8 -11.87 -1.37 31.38
C VAL A 8 -13.04 -1.75 30.50
N PHE A 9 -12.79 -1.86 29.19
CA PHE A 9 -13.78 -2.38 28.26
C PHE A 9 -13.59 -3.89 28.15
N ASP A 10 -14.59 -4.68 28.56
CA ASP A 10 -14.57 -6.13 28.40
C ASP A 10 -14.65 -6.53 26.92
N GLU A 11 -15.34 -5.74 26.10
CA GLU A 11 -15.49 -5.92 24.66
C GLU A 11 -15.56 -4.56 23.97
N PHE A 12 -14.73 -4.36 22.94
CA PHE A 12 -14.74 -3.14 22.12
C PHE A 12 -15.15 -3.50 20.70
N VAL A 13 -16.42 -3.23 20.38
CA VAL A 13 -16.97 -3.42 19.04
C VAL A 13 -16.73 -2.16 18.23
N MET A 14 -15.65 -2.13 17.45
CA MET A 14 -15.43 -1.10 16.44
C MET A 14 -16.13 -1.49 15.13
N GLY A 15 -17.21 -0.82 14.81
CA GLY A 15 -17.72 -0.76 13.44
C GLY A 15 -17.09 0.43 12.71
N SER A 16 -16.64 0.26 11.46
CA SER A 16 -16.44 1.44 10.61
C SER A 16 -17.82 1.98 10.29
N GLY A 17 -18.25 3.06 10.95
CA GLY A 17 -19.59 3.65 10.79
C GLY A 17 -19.98 3.96 9.33
N MET A 18 -19.01 3.98 8.41
CA MET A 18 -19.22 3.82 6.98
C MET A 18 -18.16 2.83 6.43
N MET A 19 -18.60 1.80 5.69
CA MET A 19 -17.69 0.84 5.06
C MET A 19 -16.66 1.55 4.16
N CYS A 20 -15.39 1.14 4.26
CA CYS A 20 -14.33 1.52 3.32
C CYS A 20 -14.10 3.04 3.20
N GLN A 21 -14.12 3.81 4.30
CA GLN A 21 -13.73 5.21 4.21
C GLN A 21 -12.29 5.35 3.68
N ARG A 22 -12.15 6.10 2.59
CA ARG A 22 -10.86 6.59 2.10
C ARG A 22 -10.25 7.42 3.23
N CYS A 23 -9.06 7.03 3.69
CA CYS A 23 -8.37 7.75 4.74
C CYS A 23 -7.60 8.92 4.12
N THR A 24 -8.26 10.06 4.01
CA THR A 24 -7.66 11.34 3.58
C THR A 24 -7.44 12.19 4.82
N GLN A 25 -6.29 12.05 5.45
CA GLN A 25 -5.78 12.99 6.46
C GLN A 25 -4.69 13.87 5.85
N SER A 26 -4.41 15.03 6.44
CA SER A 26 -3.44 16.00 5.91
C SER A 26 -2.03 15.41 5.73
N ASN A 27 -1.67 14.46 6.59
CA ASN A 27 -0.40 13.73 6.57
C ASN A 27 -0.48 12.36 5.84
N LEU A 28 -1.64 12.03 5.29
CA LEU A 28 -1.97 10.76 4.61
C LEU A 28 -1.58 9.51 5.42
N GLN A 29 -1.92 9.49 6.71
CA GLN A 29 -1.66 8.38 7.62
C GLN A 29 -2.97 7.80 8.18
N LEU A 30 -2.90 6.55 8.65
CA LEU A 30 -3.93 6.01 9.54
C LEU A 30 -3.84 6.72 10.90
N PRO A 31 -4.93 7.34 11.40
CA PRO A 31 -4.94 7.90 12.74
C PRO A 31 -4.65 6.82 13.79
N GLY A 32 -3.79 7.15 14.75
CA GLY A 32 -3.25 6.23 15.76
C GLY A 32 -2.15 5.30 15.25
N GLY A 33 -1.89 5.26 13.94
CA GLY A 33 -0.98 4.29 13.34
C GLY A 33 0.45 4.46 13.80
N VAL A 34 0.94 5.71 13.82
CA VAL A 34 2.34 6.04 14.14
C VAL A 34 2.47 6.49 15.60
N GLU A 35 1.63 7.44 16.01
CA GLU A 35 1.71 8.11 17.30
C GLU A 35 1.36 7.21 18.48
N LEU A 36 0.52 6.18 18.27
CA LEU A 36 0.18 5.17 19.27
C LEU A 36 0.80 3.80 18.98
N ASP A 37 1.60 3.68 17.92
CA ASP A 37 2.03 2.38 17.35
C ASP A 37 0.84 1.42 17.13
N GLY A 38 -0.32 2.01 16.78
CA GLY A 38 -1.61 1.32 16.75
C GLY A 38 -1.66 0.21 15.71
N SER A 39 -0.94 0.37 14.60
CA SER A 39 -0.78 -0.65 13.56
C SER A 39 -0.12 -1.92 14.12
N ARG A 40 0.96 -1.77 14.91
CA ARG A 40 1.66 -2.91 15.52
C ARG A 40 0.82 -3.55 16.62
N LEU A 41 0.16 -2.75 17.44
CA LEU A 41 -0.74 -3.24 18.50
C LEU A 41 -1.92 -4.02 17.91
N PHE A 42 -2.55 -3.51 16.85
CA PHE A 42 -3.61 -4.19 16.14
C PHE A 42 -3.12 -5.50 15.52
N ARG A 43 -1.97 -5.48 14.84
CA ARG A 43 -1.33 -6.69 14.31
C ARG A 43 -1.18 -7.76 15.39
N ASP A 44 -0.44 -7.45 16.46
CA ASP A 44 -0.08 -8.44 17.47
C ASP A 44 -1.33 -9.03 18.13
N ARG A 45 -2.37 -8.22 18.39
CA ARG A 45 -3.67 -8.68 18.88
C ARG A 45 -4.35 -9.65 17.92
N MET A 46 -4.35 -9.36 16.62
CA MET A 46 -4.94 -10.25 15.62
C MET A 46 -4.19 -11.59 15.55
N TYR A 47 -2.86 -11.58 15.59
CA TYR A 47 -2.08 -12.81 15.68
C TYR A 47 -2.48 -13.66 16.89
N ILE A 48 -2.51 -13.05 18.09
CA ILE A 48 -2.87 -13.74 19.34
C ILE A 48 -4.32 -14.27 19.28
N GLN A 49 -5.27 -13.47 18.82
CA GLN A 49 -6.69 -13.84 18.72
C GLN A 49 -6.91 -15.09 17.85
N TYR A 50 -6.09 -15.28 16.82
CA TYR A 50 -6.16 -16.45 15.92
C TYR A 50 -5.20 -17.58 16.29
N GLY A 51 -4.61 -17.58 17.49
CA GLY A 51 -3.70 -18.64 17.94
C GLY A 51 -2.41 -18.72 17.12
N VAL A 52 -1.96 -17.59 16.57
CA VAL A 52 -0.71 -17.48 15.82
C VAL A 52 0.27 -16.63 16.63
N ILE A 53 1.50 -17.11 16.83
CA ILE A 53 2.53 -16.32 17.52
C ILE A 53 2.84 -15.08 16.65
N PRO A 54 2.74 -13.85 17.20
CA PRO A 54 3.07 -12.62 16.49
C PRO A 54 4.51 -12.63 15.94
N PRO A 55 4.82 -11.84 14.90
CA PRO A 55 6.19 -11.62 14.48
C PRO A 55 7.06 -11.08 15.64
N ALA A 56 8.35 -11.40 15.61
CA ALA A 56 9.30 -10.79 16.54
C ALA A 56 9.33 -9.27 16.33
N ARG A 57 9.35 -8.50 17.42
CA ARG A 57 9.45 -7.05 17.36
C ARG A 57 10.89 -6.64 17.08
N GLN A 58 11.05 -5.68 16.18
CA GLN A 58 12.33 -5.04 15.88
C GLN A 58 12.16 -3.54 16.14
N TYR A 59 13.10 -2.92 16.85
CA TYR A 59 12.93 -1.55 17.34
C TYR A 59 13.78 -0.53 16.59
N LYS A 60 15.00 -0.88 16.18
CA LYS A 60 15.96 0.08 15.60
C LYS A 60 16.19 -0.13 14.11
N SER A 61 16.31 -1.38 13.67
CA SER A 61 16.71 -1.72 12.29
C SER A 61 15.99 -2.95 11.75
N SER A 62 15.70 -2.95 10.45
CA SER A 62 15.15 -4.11 9.72
C SER A 62 16.04 -5.36 9.75
N THR A 63 17.32 -5.21 10.10
CA THR A 63 18.30 -6.30 10.22
C THR A 63 18.31 -6.99 11.58
N GLU A 64 17.52 -6.52 12.55
CA GLU A 64 17.50 -7.11 13.89
C GLU A 64 17.05 -8.59 13.85
N GLY A 65 17.92 -9.49 14.31
CA GLY A 65 17.65 -10.93 14.29
C GLY A 65 17.79 -11.59 12.92
N ARG A 66 18.36 -10.88 11.92
CA ARG A 66 18.67 -11.44 10.59
C ARG A 66 20.16 -11.69 10.45
N ASN A 67 20.51 -12.76 9.74
CA ASN A 67 21.86 -13.00 9.25
C ASN A 67 21.99 -12.52 7.81
N ARG A 68 23.19 -12.08 7.41
CA ARG A 68 23.47 -11.66 6.02
C ARG A 68 23.20 -12.73 4.95
N HIS A 69 23.12 -13.99 5.36
CA HIS A 69 22.93 -15.15 4.48
C HIS A 69 21.47 -15.64 4.43
N ASP A 70 20.57 -15.00 5.18
CA ASP A 70 19.16 -15.38 5.18
C ASP A 70 18.57 -15.15 3.78
N ILE A 71 17.83 -16.13 3.28
CA ILE A 71 17.08 -15.99 2.03
C ILE A 71 15.77 -15.28 2.36
N LEU A 72 15.59 -14.09 1.83
CA LEU A 72 14.38 -13.32 2.04
C LEU A 72 13.19 -13.96 1.32
N VAL A 73 12.02 -13.92 1.93
CA VAL A 73 10.79 -14.48 1.37
C VAL A 73 9.92 -13.35 0.84
N ALA A 74 9.67 -13.38 -0.46
CA ALA A 74 8.84 -12.42 -1.16
C ALA A 74 7.57 -13.07 -1.70
N TYR A 75 6.46 -12.33 -1.65
CA TYR A 75 5.22 -12.78 -2.25
C TYR A 75 4.59 -11.73 -3.15
N VAL A 76 4.21 -12.16 -4.34
CA VAL A 76 3.32 -11.40 -5.21
C VAL A 76 1.89 -11.79 -4.91
N ILE A 77 1.08 -10.81 -4.50
CA ILE A 77 -0.35 -10.99 -4.28
C ILE A 77 -1.08 -10.69 -5.59
N ASP A 78 -1.81 -11.68 -6.11
CA ASP A 78 -2.65 -11.54 -7.29
C ASP A 78 -3.68 -10.42 -7.12
N ASN A 79 -3.82 -9.59 -8.13
CA ASN A 79 -4.76 -8.48 -8.13
C ASN A 79 -5.61 -8.51 -9.39
N LYS A 80 -6.92 -8.33 -9.24
CA LYS A 80 -7.86 -8.26 -10.37
C LYS A 80 -7.55 -7.13 -11.37
N ARG A 81 -6.78 -6.11 -10.95
CA ARG A 81 -6.36 -4.98 -11.80
C ARG A 81 -5.14 -5.28 -12.67
N TYR A 82 -4.45 -6.40 -12.45
CA TYR A 82 -3.39 -6.82 -13.35
C TYR A 82 -4.01 -7.29 -14.67
N LYS A 83 -3.46 -6.82 -15.78
CA LYS A 83 -3.78 -7.37 -17.11
C LYS A 83 -3.02 -8.68 -17.32
N GLU A 84 -3.38 -9.45 -18.34
CA GLU A 84 -2.65 -10.66 -18.70
C GLU A 84 -1.17 -10.37 -18.96
N ASN A 85 -0.89 -9.29 -19.71
CA ASN A 85 0.49 -8.87 -19.96
C ASN A 85 1.23 -8.48 -18.67
N ASP A 86 0.56 -7.81 -17.72
CA ASP A 86 1.16 -7.50 -16.41
C ASP A 86 1.55 -8.79 -15.68
N ARG A 87 0.70 -9.83 -15.69
CA ARG A 87 0.99 -11.13 -15.06
C ARG A 87 2.18 -11.85 -15.71
N ARG A 88 2.31 -11.78 -17.04
CA ARG A 88 3.47 -12.36 -17.75
C ARG A 88 4.77 -11.68 -17.32
N GLU A 89 4.78 -10.35 -17.26
CA GLU A 89 5.94 -9.56 -16.86
C GLU A 89 6.31 -9.78 -15.38
N ILE A 90 5.30 -9.93 -14.52
CA ILE A 90 5.48 -10.32 -13.11
C ILE A 90 6.11 -11.71 -13.00
N ASN A 91 5.56 -12.71 -13.69
CA ASN A 91 6.11 -14.08 -13.64
C ASN A 91 7.55 -14.12 -14.14
N ALA A 92 7.85 -13.43 -15.23
CA ALA A 92 9.21 -13.35 -15.76
C ALA A 92 10.18 -12.66 -14.79
N ALA A 93 9.72 -11.65 -14.02
CA ALA A 93 10.53 -11.05 -12.96
C ALA A 93 10.78 -12.02 -11.79
N MET A 94 9.76 -12.78 -11.40
CA MET A 94 9.90 -13.80 -10.36
C MET A 94 10.88 -14.90 -10.75
N GLU A 95 10.78 -15.41 -11.98
CA GLU A 95 11.70 -16.41 -12.52
C GLU A 95 13.14 -15.91 -12.51
N GLU A 96 13.39 -14.66 -12.94
CA GLU A 96 14.73 -14.07 -12.90
C GLU A 96 15.30 -14.03 -11.48
N ILE A 97 14.51 -13.57 -10.50
CA ILE A 97 14.96 -13.49 -9.10
C ILE A 97 15.20 -14.88 -8.51
N ASN A 98 14.30 -15.84 -8.78
CA ASN A 98 14.40 -17.20 -8.25
C ASN A 98 15.58 -17.96 -8.87
N ASN A 99 15.82 -17.83 -10.17
CA ASN A 99 16.97 -18.45 -10.85
C ASN A 99 18.28 -17.94 -10.24
N TYR A 100 18.39 -16.62 -10.05
CA TYR A 100 19.54 -16.03 -9.35
C TYR A 100 19.73 -16.65 -7.96
N THR A 101 18.66 -16.77 -7.18
CA THR A 101 18.72 -17.38 -5.84
C THR A 101 19.17 -18.85 -5.89
N ILE A 102 18.63 -19.64 -6.81
CA ILE A 102 18.99 -21.06 -6.96
C ILE A 102 20.46 -21.23 -7.34
N GLU A 103 20.99 -20.39 -8.23
CA GLU A 103 22.39 -20.42 -8.68
C GLU A 103 23.39 -20.04 -7.58
N HIS A 104 22.95 -19.31 -6.54
CA HIS A 104 23.84 -18.71 -5.54
C HIS A 104 23.63 -19.27 -4.12
N GLN A 105 22.51 -19.94 -3.81
CA GLN A 105 22.19 -20.42 -2.44
C GLN A 105 23.17 -21.48 -1.90
N ASN A 106 23.87 -22.22 -2.76
CA ASN A 106 24.82 -23.26 -2.36
C ASN A 106 26.28 -22.78 -2.33
N ARG A 107 26.53 -21.47 -2.51
CA ARG A 107 27.89 -20.92 -2.50
C ARG A 107 28.44 -20.80 -1.08
N SER A 108 29.77 -20.67 -0.98
CA SER A 108 30.41 -20.44 0.32
C SER A 108 29.94 -19.12 0.94
N ILE A 109 29.98 -19.01 2.26
CA ILE A 109 29.71 -17.77 3.00
C ILE A 109 30.55 -16.60 2.47
N ALA A 110 31.82 -16.83 2.15
CA ALA A 110 32.71 -15.81 1.61
C ALA A 110 32.25 -15.29 0.23
N ASP A 111 31.62 -16.14 -0.58
CA ASP A 111 31.08 -15.77 -1.89
C ASP A 111 29.72 -15.09 -1.77
N ILE A 112 28.88 -15.51 -0.82
CA ILE A 112 27.58 -14.86 -0.56
C ILE A 112 27.78 -13.39 -0.14
N ASN A 113 28.84 -13.09 0.61
CA ASN A 113 29.17 -11.71 0.99
C ASN A 113 29.61 -10.83 -0.19
N LYS A 114 29.88 -11.40 -1.37
CA LYS A 114 30.28 -10.69 -2.58
C LYS A 114 29.13 -10.54 -3.59
N LEU A 115 27.93 -10.97 -3.26
CA LEU A 115 26.79 -10.86 -4.15
C LEU A 115 26.37 -9.41 -4.36
N ASP A 116 25.95 -9.09 -5.58
CA ASP A 116 25.46 -7.76 -5.95
C ASP A 116 24.16 -7.39 -5.22
N TRP A 117 23.38 -8.39 -4.79
CA TRP A 117 22.17 -8.23 -3.98
C TRP A 117 21.85 -9.50 -3.17
N PRO A 118 21.05 -9.38 -2.09
CA PRO A 118 20.66 -10.51 -1.27
C PRO A 118 19.82 -11.55 -2.01
N LEU A 119 19.85 -12.79 -1.52
CA LEU A 119 19.04 -13.89 -2.04
C LEU A 119 17.57 -13.71 -1.67
N VAL A 120 16.67 -13.93 -2.63
CA VAL A 120 15.23 -13.77 -2.45
C VAL A 120 14.48 -14.93 -3.11
N LYS A 121 13.57 -15.55 -2.37
CA LYS A 121 12.61 -16.52 -2.91
C LYS A 121 11.27 -15.84 -3.12
N VAL A 122 10.83 -15.74 -4.37
CA VAL A 122 9.58 -15.08 -4.75
C VAL A 122 8.52 -16.12 -5.11
N SER A 123 7.33 -16.02 -4.50
CA SER A 123 6.18 -16.88 -4.79
C SER A 123 4.95 -16.07 -5.17
N TYR A 124 4.08 -16.63 -6.01
CA TYR A 124 2.82 -16.00 -6.42
C TYR A 124 1.67 -16.55 -5.56
N ILE A 125 0.86 -15.66 -5.00
CA ILE A 125 -0.30 -16.04 -4.20
C ILE A 125 -1.57 -15.56 -4.90
N HIS A 126 -2.43 -16.50 -5.24
CA HIS A 126 -3.83 -16.19 -5.55
C HIS A 126 -4.60 -16.10 -4.24
N TYR A 127 -5.02 -14.88 -3.89
CA TYR A 127 -5.60 -14.58 -2.58
C TYR A 127 -6.82 -15.47 -2.25
N TYR A 128 -7.67 -15.76 -3.24
CA TYR A 128 -8.84 -16.64 -3.08
C TYR A 128 -8.48 -18.11 -2.80
N ARG A 129 -7.25 -18.55 -3.09
CA ARG A 129 -6.80 -19.94 -2.94
C ARG A 129 -6.15 -20.26 -1.60
N ILE A 130 -5.78 -19.25 -0.81
CA ILE A 130 -5.13 -19.48 0.50
C ILE A 130 -6.02 -20.34 1.42
N GLY A 131 -7.33 -20.18 1.32
CA GLY A 131 -8.31 -20.90 2.16
C GLY A 131 -8.59 -22.32 1.72
N GLU A 132 -8.51 -22.60 0.42
CA GLU A 132 -8.90 -23.90 -0.12
C GLU A 132 -7.90 -25.00 0.26
N ALA A 133 -6.62 -24.65 0.41
CA ALA A 133 -5.59 -25.58 0.87
C ALA A 133 -5.74 -25.96 2.36
N HIS A 134 -6.36 -25.10 3.18
CA HIS A 134 -6.44 -25.26 4.64
C HIS A 134 -7.77 -25.85 5.15
N LYS A 135 -8.83 -25.91 4.32
CA LYS A 135 -10.14 -26.51 4.68
C LYS A 135 -10.09 -27.99 5.10
N LYS A 136 -8.94 -28.67 5.03
CA LYS A 136 -8.80 -30.12 5.27
C LYS A 136 -8.10 -30.51 6.59
N LYS A 137 -7.71 -29.58 7.46
CA LYS A 137 -7.03 -29.92 8.72
C LYS A 137 -7.67 -29.22 9.92
N THR A 138 -8.43 -29.96 10.72
CA THR A 138 -8.74 -29.56 12.09
C THR A 138 -7.46 -29.75 12.92
N SER A 139 -6.84 -28.66 13.34
CA SER A 139 -5.70 -28.71 14.27
C SER A 139 -6.20 -28.40 15.68
N ARG A 140 -6.08 -29.36 16.59
CA ARG A 140 -6.25 -29.10 18.03
C ARG A 140 -4.96 -28.46 18.54
N PHE A 141 -5.06 -27.21 19.00
CA PHE A 141 -3.93 -26.53 19.62
C PHE A 141 -3.90 -26.85 21.12
N ASN A 142 -2.75 -27.31 21.61
CA ASN A 142 -2.50 -27.35 23.06
C ASN A 142 -2.35 -25.91 23.57
N ALA A 143 -2.87 -25.64 24.76
CA ALA A 143 -2.74 -24.33 25.41
C ALA A 143 -1.28 -23.87 25.41
N THR A 144 -1.03 -22.66 24.93
CA THR A 144 0.32 -22.07 25.03
C THR A 144 0.52 -21.48 26.43
N PRO A 145 1.75 -21.42 26.97
CA PRO A 145 2.03 -20.82 28.28
C PRO A 145 1.58 -19.36 28.43
N ILE A 146 1.29 -18.68 27.32
CA ILE A 146 0.89 -17.26 27.27
C ILE A 146 -0.64 -17.12 27.38
N ASP A 147 -1.41 -18.18 27.12
CA ASP A 147 -2.87 -18.17 27.21
C ASP A 147 -3.34 -19.08 28.35
N ALA A 148 -3.39 -18.54 29.56
CA ALA A 148 -3.82 -19.24 30.77
C ALA A 148 -5.34 -19.42 30.86
N ARG A 149 -6.11 -18.99 29.85
CA ARG A 149 -7.55 -19.26 29.77
C ARG A 149 -7.73 -20.75 29.44
N SER A 150 -8.58 -21.46 30.19
CA SER A 150 -9.07 -22.78 29.77
C SER A 150 -9.55 -22.67 28.32
N PRO A 151 -9.19 -23.59 27.41
CA PRO A 151 -9.62 -23.51 26.02
C PRO A 151 -11.14 -23.72 25.99
N THR A 152 -11.89 -22.62 26.10
CA THR A 152 -13.36 -22.63 26.06
C THR A 152 -13.88 -22.73 24.63
N TYR A 153 -12.99 -22.68 23.64
CA TYR A 153 -13.32 -22.85 22.23
C TYR A 153 -12.23 -23.63 21.50
N GLU A 154 -12.64 -24.65 20.75
CA GLU A 154 -11.81 -25.27 19.72
C GLU A 154 -11.50 -24.18 18.68
N LEU A 155 -10.25 -23.70 18.63
CA LEU A 155 -9.81 -22.80 17.57
C LEU A 155 -9.78 -23.59 16.26
N VAL A 156 -10.91 -23.61 15.55
CA VAL A 156 -10.97 -24.08 14.17
C VAL A 156 -10.04 -23.20 13.36
N GLU A 157 -9.11 -23.81 12.60
CA GLU A 157 -8.21 -23.07 11.72
C GLU A 157 -9.03 -22.21 10.76
N THR A 158 -9.03 -20.90 10.98
CA THR A 158 -9.78 -19.96 10.15
C THR A 158 -8.95 -19.58 8.93
N PHE A 159 -9.63 -19.12 7.88
CA PHE A 159 -8.99 -18.54 6.71
C PHE A 159 -7.95 -17.46 7.08
N LEU A 160 -8.30 -16.59 8.02
CA LEU A 160 -7.41 -15.51 8.47
C LEU A 160 -6.24 -16.04 9.29
N GLY A 161 -6.43 -17.05 10.15
CA GLY A 161 -5.33 -17.68 10.88
C GLY A 161 -4.26 -18.28 9.95
N ALA A 162 -4.69 -18.98 8.90
CA ALA A 162 -3.78 -19.50 7.87
C ALA A 162 -3.05 -18.37 7.12
N GLN A 163 -3.76 -17.28 6.80
CA GLN A 163 -3.15 -16.09 6.19
C GLN A 163 -2.13 -15.42 7.10
N LEU A 164 -2.42 -15.26 8.39
CA LEU A 164 -1.49 -14.66 9.35
C LEU A 164 -0.20 -15.47 9.46
N ARG A 165 -0.27 -16.81 9.46
CA ARG A 165 0.94 -17.67 9.43
C ARG A 165 1.80 -17.40 8.20
N LEU A 166 1.19 -17.20 7.04
CA LEU A 166 1.88 -16.88 5.80
C LEU A 166 2.45 -15.45 5.81
N LEU A 167 1.65 -14.47 6.25
CA LEU A 167 2.05 -13.06 6.36
C LEU A 167 3.24 -12.88 7.30
N ARG A 168 3.31 -13.66 8.38
CA ARG A 168 4.43 -13.65 9.34
C ARG A 168 5.77 -14.03 8.74
N THR A 169 5.79 -14.79 7.65
CA THR A 169 7.02 -15.20 6.99
C THR A 169 7.42 -14.28 5.85
N MET A 170 6.66 -13.22 5.57
CA MET A 170 6.91 -12.37 4.41
C MET A 170 7.87 -11.22 4.76
N ASP A 171 9.00 -11.18 4.06
CA ASP A 171 9.95 -10.07 4.12
C ASP A 171 9.60 -8.99 3.10
N ILE A 172 9.10 -9.39 1.94
CA ILE A 172 8.72 -8.48 0.85
C ILE A 172 7.31 -8.81 0.37
N GLN A 173 6.38 -7.86 0.48
CA GLN A 173 5.06 -7.97 -0.10
C GLN A 173 4.99 -7.17 -1.40
N ILE A 174 4.57 -7.79 -2.50
CA ILE A 174 4.38 -7.14 -3.79
C ILE A 174 2.90 -7.17 -4.13
N THR A 175 2.26 -6.01 -4.22
CA THR A 175 0.80 -5.93 -4.37
C THR A 175 0.38 -4.70 -5.16
N GLY A 176 -0.83 -4.74 -5.72
CA GLY A 176 -1.53 -3.59 -6.26
C GLY A 176 -2.61 -3.12 -5.28
N PRO A 177 -3.36 -2.06 -5.62
CA PRO A 177 -4.38 -1.51 -4.73
C PRO A 177 -5.56 -2.46 -4.50
N GLY A 178 -6.16 -2.38 -3.31
CA GLY A 178 -7.29 -3.19 -2.85
C GLY A 178 -6.95 -4.13 -1.70
N THR A 179 -7.75 -5.18 -1.50
CA THR A 179 -7.69 -6.01 -0.27
C THR A 179 -6.30 -6.60 0.04
N GLY A 180 -5.48 -6.89 -0.98
CA GLY A 180 -4.11 -7.37 -0.79
C GLY A 180 -3.20 -6.36 -0.05
N SER A 181 -3.32 -5.07 -0.36
CA SER A 181 -2.54 -4.01 0.32
C SER A 181 -2.95 -3.85 1.78
N MET A 182 -4.21 -4.14 2.13
CA MET A 182 -4.68 -4.04 3.52
C MET A 182 -3.97 -5.00 4.48
N TYR A 183 -3.41 -6.11 3.98
CA TYR A 183 -2.72 -7.08 4.82
C TYR A 183 -1.31 -6.66 5.22
N GLN A 184 -0.79 -5.58 4.66
CA GLN A 184 0.57 -5.16 4.96
C GLN A 184 0.80 -4.85 6.44
N THR A 185 -0.22 -4.37 7.17
CA THR A 185 -0.16 -4.16 8.63
C THR A 185 0.21 -5.44 9.38
N PHE A 186 -0.07 -6.63 8.82
CA PHE A 186 0.26 -7.91 9.46
C PHE A 186 1.65 -8.44 9.15
N LEU A 187 2.45 -7.72 8.36
CA LEU A 187 3.83 -8.10 8.06
C LEU A 187 4.72 -7.93 9.31
N PRO A 188 5.83 -8.70 9.39
CA PRO A 188 6.87 -8.50 10.40
C PRO A 188 7.45 -7.09 10.39
N ASP A 189 8.03 -6.70 11.53
CA ASP A 189 8.86 -5.49 11.58
C ASP A 189 10.06 -5.66 10.62
N GLY A 190 10.44 -4.57 9.95
CA GLY A 190 11.53 -4.58 8.99
C GLY A 190 11.16 -5.07 7.59
N SER A 191 9.90 -5.44 7.33
CA SER A 191 9.44 -5.85 5.99
C SER A 191 9.26 -4.66 5.03
N VAL A 192 9.35 -4.95 3.73
CA VAL A 192 9.15 -3.97 2.65
C VAL A 192 7.87 -4.28 1.86
N VAL A 193 7.09 -3.24 1.54
CA VAL A 193 5.91 -3.32 0.68
C VAL A 193 6.22 -2.64 -0.65
N ILE A 194 6.13 -3.40 -1.74
CA ILE A 194 6.20 -2.88 -3.11
C ILE A 194 4.76 -2.73 -3.64
N ASN A 195 4.28 -1.49 -3.74
CA ASN A 195 2.98 -1.20 -4.36
C ASN A 195 3.16 -0.92 -5.86
N VAL A 196 2.66 -1.83 -6.70
CA VAL A 196 2.79 -1.74 -8.17
C VAL A 196 1.70 -0.89 -8.83
N GLY A 197 0.75 -0.38 -8.04
CA GLY A 197 -0.33 0.47 -8.53
C GLY A 197 -1.36 -0.25 -9.41
N GLY A 198 -2.52 0.39 -9.54
CA GLY A 198 -3.59 0.02 -10.46
C GLY A 198 -3.72 1.05 -11.57
N LEU A 199 -4.28 0.62 -12.70
CA LEU A 199 -4.73 1.54 -13.74
C LEU A 199 -6.18 1.89 -13.50
N ILE A 200 -6.47 3.18 -13.39
CA ILE A 200 -7.84 3.67 -13.43
C ILE A 200 -8.17 3.98 -14.89
N GLN A 201 -9.08 3.17 -15.45
CA GLN A 201 -9.73 3.47 -16.72
C GLN A 201 -10.97 4.31 -16.42
N LEU A 202 -11.06 5.47 -17.06
CA LEU A 202 -12.25 6.31 -17.01
C LEU A 202 -13.35 5.74 -17.92
N ARG A 203 -14.54 6.35 -17.84
CA ARG A 203 -15.75 6.02 -18.61
C ARG A 203 -15.43 5.73 -20.08
N ALA A 204 -16.32 4.97 -20.73
CA ALA A 204 -16.18 4.52 -22.13
C ALA A 204 -15.89 5.63 -23.15
N GLU A 205 -16.11 6.90 -22.81
CA GLU A 205 -15.85 8.08 -23.65
C GLU A 205 -14.38 8.57 -23.57
N ASP A 206 -13.64 8.24 -22.51
CA ASP A 206 -12.30 8.75 -22.19
C ASP A 206 -11.19 7.68 -22.37
N GLN A 207 -11.43 6.62 -23.16
CA GLN A 207 -10.66 5.35 -23.20
C GLN A 207 -9.13 5.45 -23.29
N ASN A 208 -8.59 6.61 -23.68
CA ASN A 208 -7.16 6.80 -23.90
C ASN A 208 -6.42 7.46 -22.73
N ILE A 209 -7.11 7.86 -21.64
CA ILE A 209 -6.42 8.44 -20.48
C ILE A 209 -6.45 7.44 -19.33
N THR A 210 -5.29 6.87 -19.04
CA THR A 210 -5.04 6.10 -17.83
C THR A 210 -4.02 6.83 -16.97
N TYR A 211 -4.20 6.75 -15.66
CA TYR A 211 -3.21 7.17 -14.69
C TYR A 211 -3.01 6.08 -13.65
N THR A 212 -1.89 6.16 -12.94
CA THR A 212 -1.53 5.23 -11.89
C THR A 212 -2.20 5.64 -10.61
N SER A 213 -2.80 4.67 -9.92
CA SER A 213 -3.32 4.86 -8.58
C SER A 213 -2.74 3.81 -7.65
N PHE A 214 -2.10 4.24 -6.58
CA PHE A 214 -1.60 3.36 -5.52
C PHE A 214 -2.61 3.17 -4.39
N MET A 215 -3.62 4.05 -4.32
CA MET A 215 -4.73 4.12 -3.36
C MET A 215 -4.25 4.11 -1.92
N GLU A 216 -4.08 2.93 -1.34
CA GLU A 216 -4.03 2.73 0.10
C GLU A 216 -2.62 2.93 0.66
N GLN A 217 -1.91 3.93 0.15
CA GLN A 217 -0.56 4.31 0.58
C GLN A 217 -0.52 4.70 2.06
N TYR A 218 -1.65 5.20 2.59
CA TYR A 218 -1.81 5.52 4.01
C TYR A 218 -1.62 4.30 4.93
N MET A 219 -1.80 3.09 4.40
CA MET A 219 -1.53 1.87 5.15
C MET A 219 -0.04 1.74 5.47
N THR A 220 0.86 2.20 4.58
CA THR A 220 2.31 2.01 4.74
C THR A 220 2.86 3.14 5.58
N SER A 221 2.44 4.37 5.29
CA SER A 221 2.77 5.53 6.13
C SER A 221 2.25 5.39 7.57
N GLY A 222 1.12 4.71 7.77
CA GLY A 222 0.56 4.41 9.09
C GLY A 222 1.18 3.20 9.81
N ALA A 223 2.14 2.50 9.21
CA ALA A 223 2.81 1.34 9.78
C ALA A 223 4.33 1.62 9.86
N PRO A 224 4.81 2.28 10.93
CA PRO A 224 6.17 2.82 10.99
C PRO A 224 7.28 1.74 11.03
N TYR A 225 6.91 0.47 11.17
CA TYR A 225 7.83 -0.67 11.11
C TYR A 225 7.99 -1.27 9.71
N LEU A 226 7.32 -0.69 8.70
CA LEU A 226 7.36 -1.12 7.30
C LEU A 226 7.97 -0.04 6.42
N LYS A 227 8.68 -0.45 5.36
CA LYS A 227 9.13 0.46 4.32
C LYS A 227 8.35 0.24 3.02
N GLY A 228 7.85 1.32 2.43
CA GLY A 228 7.14 1.34 1.16
C GLY A 228 8.05 1.66 -0.01
N LEU A 229 7.89 0.90 -1.09
CA LEU A 229 8.44 1.17 -2.41
C LEU A 229 7.30 1.19 -3.42
N TYR A 230 7.45 2.00 -4.46
CA TYR A 230 6.38 2.23 -5.43
C TYR A 230 6.89 2.05 -6.84
N TYR A 231 6.07 1.42 -7.67
CA TYR A 231 6.38 1.33 -9.09
C TYR A 231 6.37 2.73 -9.73
N PRO A 232 7.27 3.06 -10.67
CA PRO A 232 7.34 4.41 -11.23
C PRO A 232 6.00 4.88 -11.80
N ILE A 233 5.49 5.98 -11.25
CA ILE A 233 4.12 6.46 -11.48
C ILE A 233 3.83 6.72 -12.96
N ASN A 234 4.81 7.23 -13.70
CA ASN A 234 4.69 7.54 -15.14
C ASN A 234 4.87 6.32 -16.06
N ASP A 235 5.48 5.24 -15.58
CA ASP A 235 5.69 4.03 -16.38
C ASP A 235 4.57 3.02 -16.21
N ARG A 236 3.92 3.00 -15.05
CA ARG A 236 2.82 2.08 -14.79
C ARG A 236 1.68 2.14 -15.83
N PRO A 237 1.29 3.29 -16.42
CA PRO A 237 0.30 3.36 -17.51
C PRO A 237 0.71 2.57 -18.76
N LYS A 238 2.01 2.34 -18.97
CA LYS A 238 2.58 1.54 -20.07
C LYS A 238 2.60 0.03 -19.77
N GLY A 239 1.99 -0.38 -18.67
CA GLY A 239 2.03 -1.75 -18.13
C GLY A 239 3.19 -1.99 -17.19
N ILE A 240 3.11 -3.08 -16.42
CA ILE A 240 4.22 -3.54 -15.59
C ILE A 240 5.31 -4.10 -16.52
N LYS A 241 6.58 -3.79 -16.24
CA LYS A 241 7.75 -4.25 -16.97
C LYS A 241 8.61 -5.10 -16.05
N ARG A 242 9.05 -6.26 -16.53
CA ARG A 242 9.93 -7.19 -15.81
C ARG A 242 11.12 -6.48 -15.17
N GLN A 243 11.89 -5.74 -15.97
CA GLN A 243 13.13 -5.10 -15.50
C GLN A 243 12.88 -4.12 -14.34
N GLN A 244 11.79 -3.36 -14.40
CA GLN A 244 11.44 -2.42 -13.36
C GLN A 244 11.01 -3.12 -12.07
N LEU A 245 10.27 -4.23 -12.19
CA LEU A 245 9.88 -5.02 -11.02
C LEU A 245 11.08 -5.75 -10.38
N VAL A 246 11.97 -6.32 -11.18
CA VAL A 246 13.25 -6.90 -10.72
C VAL A 246 14.06 -5.85 -9.95
N LYS A 247 14.16 -4.63 -10.48
CA LYS A 247 14.86 -3.53 -9.80
C LYS A 247 14.27 -3.25 -8.42
N LEU A 248 12.93 -3.15 -8.31
CA LEU A 248 12.25 -2.91 -7.03
C LEU A 248 12.44 -4.05 -6.04
N ILE A 249 12.41 -5.31 -6.49
CA ILE A 249 12.63 -6.48 -5.61
C ILE A 249 14.07 -6.48 -5.08
N ARG A 250 15.06 -6.19 -5.93
CA ARG A 250 16.47 -6.07 -5.51
C ARG A 250 16.68 -4.90 -4.55
N GLU A 251 16.03 -3.77 -4.79
CA GLU A 251 16.07 -2.60 -3.92
C GLU A 251 15.47 -2.91 -2.54
N ALA A 252 14.30 -3.56 -2.49
CA ALA A 252 13.68 -4.03 -1.25
C ALA A 252 14.61 -4.97 -0.48
N ALA A 253 15.20 -5.96 -1.16
CA ALA A 253 16.13 -6.90 -0.55
C ALA A 253 17.34 -6.18 0.06
N LYS A 254 17.94 -5.24 -0.69
CA LYS A 254 19.05 -4.42 -0.21
C LYS A 254 18.65 -3.57 1.01
N LEU A 255 17.48 -2.93 0.98
CA LEU A 255 17.00 -2.14 2.11
C LEU A 255 16.86 -2.97 3.39
N ILE A 256 16.27 -4.16 3.28
CA ILE A 256 16.09 -5.07 4.43
C ILE A 256 17.43 -5.47 5.01
N MET A 257 18.39 -5.86 4.15
CA MET A 257 19.67 -6.44 4.56
C MET A 257 20.73 -5.40 4.94
N ASN A 258 20.65 -4.18 4.41
CA ASN A 258 21.50 -3.07 4.82
C ASN A 258 21.00 -2.41 6.11
N GLY A 259 19.71 -2.55 6.42
CA GLY A 259 19.08 -1.95 7.59
C GLY A 259 18.50 -0.58 7.27
N PHE A 260 17.18 -0.45 7.31
CA PHE A 260 16.53 0.86 7.42
C PHE A 260 16.11 1.13 8.87
N SER A 261 16.16 2.40 9.26
CA SER A 261 15.80 2.86 10.60
C SER A 261 14.29 2.75 10.83
N MET A 262 13.90 2.27 12.01
CA MET A 262 12.53 2.32 12.52
C MET A 262 12.46 3.24 13.74
N PRO A 263 11.36 4.02 13.92
CA PRO A 263 10.22 4.13 13.02
C PRO A 263 10.57 4.83 11.69
N VAL A 264 10.04 4.32 10.58
CA VAL A 264 10.16 4.94 9.26
C VAL A 264 9.36 6.24 9.27
N ASN A 265 9.97 7.33 8.80
CA ASN A 265 9.26 8.60 8.64
C ASN A 265 8.08 8.39 7.66
N PRO A 266 6.83 8.69 8.07
CA PRO A 266 5.67 8.44 7.23
C PRO A 266 5.73 9.13 5.87
N ARG A 267 6.32 10.33 5.78
CA ARG A 267 6.44 11.09 4.52
C ARG A 267 7.39 10.38 3.55
N ASP A 268 8.45 9.75 4.06
CA ASP A 268 9.39 8.95 3.26
C ASP A 268 8.80 7.58 2.87
N ASN A 269 7.60 7.27 3.36
CA ASN A 269 6.87 6.04 3.11
C ASN A 269 5.70 6.21 2.15
N LEU A 270 5.52 7.41 1.58
CA LEU A 270 4.51 7.71 0.58
C LEU A 270 5.11 7.66 -0.83
N ALA A 271 4.29 7.32 -1.82
CA ALA A 271 4.64 7.47 -3.23
C ALA A 271 4.66 8.96 -3.61
N PRO A 272 5.18 9.32 -4.80
CA PRO A 272 5.33 10.72 -5.20
C PRO A 272 4.04 11.54 -5.16
N ASP A 273 2.90 10.94 -5.50
CA ASP A 273 1.58 11.56 -5.45
C ASP A 273 1.11 11.76 -3.99
N GLY A 274 1.33 10.80 -3.10
CA GLY A 274 1.09 10.96 -1.67
C GLY A 274 1.95 12.07 -1.04
N GLN A 275 3.23 12.16 -1.41
CA GLN A 275 4.12 13.23 -0.94
C GLN A 275 3.69 14.61 -1.43
N LEU A 276 3.30 14.70 -2.72
CA LEU A 276 2.73 15.89 -3.31
C LEU A 276 1.50 16.35 -2.53
N PHE A 277 0.59 15.42 -2.23
CA PHE A 277 -0.64 15.71 -1.51
C PHE A 277 -0.38 16.29 -0.13
N VAL A 278 0.53 15.71 0.65
CA VAL A 278 0.89 16.22 1.98
C VAL A 278 1.45 17.64 1.86
N GLU A 279 2.35 17.90 0.91
CA GLU A 279 2.87 19.26 0.69
C GLU A 279 1.80 20.25 0.21
N LEU A 280 0.87 19.80 -0.62
CA LEU A 280 -0.25 20.61 -1.08
C LEU A 280 -1.15 20.99 0.10
N CYS A 281 -1.47 20.04 0.99
CA CYS A 281 -2.20 20.30 2.24
C CYS A 281 -1.42 21.22 3.20
N ASP A 282 -0.09 21.13 3.21
CA ASP A 282 0.75 22.01 4.02
C ASP A 282 0.64 23.48 3.56
N LYS A 283 0.55 23.70 2.24
CA LYS A 283 0.56 25.02 1.61
C LYS A 283 -0.83 25.61 1.35
N ASP A 284 -1.83 24.79 1.07
CA ASP A 284 -3.21 25.17 0.82
C ASP A 284 -4.12 24.63 1.94
N LYS A 285 -4.21 25.39 3.04
CA LYS A 285 -4.99 25.00 4.22
C LYS A 285 -6.48 24.89 3.94
N ALA A 286 -7.01 25.73 3.05
CA ALA A 286 -8.42 25.68 2.67
C ALA A 286 -8.76 24.39 1.91
N LEU A 287 -7.89 23.97 0.96
CA LEU A 287 -8.02 22.67 0.32
C LEU A 287 -7.90 21.53 1.35
N CYS A 288 -6.93 21.60 2.26
CA CYS A 288 -6.74 20.58 3.28
C CYS A 288 -8.00 20.41 4.14
N GLU A 289 -8.58 21.51 4.62
CA GLU A 289 -9.84 21.50 5.37
C GLU A 289 -10.99 20.93 4.54
N LEU A 290 -11.09 21.27 3.25
CA LEU A 290 -12.14 20.76 2.36
C LEU A 290 -12.13 19.23 2.20
N ILE A 291 -10.95 18.61 2.19
CA ILE A 291 -10.80 17.16 1.91
C ILE A 291 -10.58 16.30 3.15
N THR A 292 -10.20 16.91 4.26
CA THR A 292 -9.95 16.21 5.53
C THR A 292 -11.03 16.50 6.58
N GLY A 293 -11.65 17.68 6.51
CA GLY A 293 -12.75 18.09 7.38
C GLY A 293 -13.99 17.21 7.18
N ARG A 294 -14.59 16.82 8.31
CA ARG A 294 -15.84 16.04 8.36
C ARG A 294 -16.88 16.85 9.11
N GLU A 295 -17.33 17.94 8.50
CA GLU A 295 -18.35 18.80 9.08
C GLU A 295 -19.72 18.54 8.44
N PRO A 296 -20.82 18.67 9.18
CA PRO A 296 -22.16 18.69 8.59
C PRO A 296 -22.24 19.75 7.49
N GLY A 297 -22.60 19.34 6.26
CA GLY A 297 -22.76 20.24 5.12
C GLY A 297 -21.57 20.34 4.16
N THR A 298 -20.42 19.72 4.47
CA THR A 298 -19.33 19.60 3.49
C THR A 298 -19.77 18.70 2.33
N SER A 299 -19.52 19.13 1.07
CA SER A 299 -19.86 18.33 -0.11
C SER A 299 -19.13 16.99 -0.08
N PHE A 300 -19.90 15.90 -0.02
CA PHE A 300 -19.39 14.52 -0.06
C PHE A 300 -18.47 14.28 -1.26
N LEU A 301 -18.71 14.98 -2.38
CA LEU A 301 -17.95 14.83 -3.62
C LEU A 301 -16.46 15.19 -3.46
N CYS A 302 -16.12 16.21 -2.65
CA CYS A 302 -14.74 16.68 -2.55
C CYS A 302 -13.91 15.82 -1.61
N TYR A 303 -14.42 15.44 -0.44
CA TYR A 303 -13.64 14.61 0.49
C TYR A 303 -13.73 13.11 0.19
N HIS A 304 -14.70 12.63 -0.59
CA HIS A 304 -14.80 11.22 -1.02
C HIS A 304 -14.05 10.97 -2.34
N SER A 305 -12.82 11.48 -2.42
CA SER A 305 -11.94 11.34 -3.59
C SER A 305 -10.66 10.60 -3.20
N TRP A 306 -10.10 9.83 -4.13
CA TRP A 306 -8.74 9.31 -3.95
C TRP A 306 -7.78 10.48 -4.19
N VAL A 307 -6.63 10.47 -3.51
CA VAL A 307 -5.62 11.54 -3.62
C VAL A 307 -5.19 11.74 -5.07
N GLU A 308 -5.10 10.65 -5.83
CA GLU A 308 -4.72 10.64 -7.23
C GLU A 308 -5.77 11.30 -8.14
N GLU A 309 -7.05 11.29 -7.76
CA GLU A 309 -8.10 12.01 -8.50
C GLU A 309 -7.88 13.52 -8.41
N LEU A 310 -7.47 14.04 -7.25
CA LEU A 310 -7.11 15.44 -7.08
C LEU A 310 -5.85 15.79 -7.90
N ILE A 311 -4.80 14.98 -7.79
CA ILE A 311 -3.50 15.24 -8.42
C ILE A 311 -3.58 15.18 -9.95
N HIS A 312 -4.36 14.25 -10.47
CA HIS A 312 -4.60 14.15 -11.91
C HIS A 312 -5.81 14.98 -12.37
N GLU A 313 -6.35 15.89 -11.55
CA GLU A 313 -7.45 16.79 -11.87
C GLU A 313 -8.66 16.07 -12.49
N ARG A 314 -9.08 14.96 -11.88
CA ARG A 314 -10.16 14.07 -12.36
C ARG A 314 -11.43 14.17 -11.52
N GLY A 315 -12.54 13.70 -12.12
CA GLY A 315 -13.85 13.69 -11.46
C GLY A 315 -14.26 15.11 -11.02
N PRO A 316 -14.58 15.33 -9.74
CA PRO A 316 -15.02 16.63 -9.25
C PRO A 316 -13.89 17.69 -9.22
N TRP A 317 -12.64 17.26 -9.39
CA TRP A 317 -11.46 18.12 -9.46
C TRP A 317 -11.15 18.63 -10.86
N ARG A 318 -11.83 18.12 -11.89
CA ARG A 318 -11.64 18.54 -13.27
C ARG A 318 -12.16 19.95 -13.48
N GLU A 319 -11.43 20.72 -14.27
CA GLU A 319 -11.89 22.00 -14.80
C GLU A 319 -12.81 21.77 -16.01
N VAL A 320 -14.02 22.32 -15.95
CA VAL A 320 -15.01 22.28 -17.02
C VAL A 320 -15.19 23.70 -17.54
N ILE A 321 -15.20 23.87 -18.86
CA ILE A 321 -15.54 25.15 -19.49
C ILE A 321 -17.05 25.14 -19.69
N GLU A 322 -17.76 26.03 -19.00
CA GLU A 322 -19.20 26.23 -19.16
C GLU A 322 -19.51 26.94 -20.50
N SER A 323 -20.78 26.97 -20.90
CA SER A 323 -21.21 27.59 -22.16
C SER A 323 -20.91 29.09 -22.25
N ASP A 324 -20.75 29.77 -21.11
CA ASP A 324 -20.35 31.18 -21.04
C ASP A 324 -18.83 31.39 -21.12
N GLY A 325 -18.06 30.31 -21.34
CA GLY A 325 -16.60 30.32 -21.41
C GLY A 325 -15.90 30.36 -20.05
N LYS A 326 -16.63 30.42 -18.94
CA LYS A 326 -16.02 30.38 -17.60
C LYS A 326 -15.56 28.97 -17.27
N ARG A 327 -14.40 28.92 -16.62
CA ARG A 327 -13.83 27.69 -16.10
C ARG A 327 -14.35 27.47 -14.70
N LYS A 328 -14.94 26.31 -14.45
CA LYS A 328 -15.49 25.93 -13.16
C LYS A 328 -15.06 24.52 -12.82
N SER A 329 -14.71 24.30 -11.56
CA SER A 329 -14.60 22.96 -10.99
C SER A 329 -15.61 22.80 -9.87
N HIS A 330 -16.04 21.56 -9.65
CA HIS A 330 -16.95 21.27 -8.55
C HIS A 330 -16.25 21.48 -7.20
N CYS A 331 -14.99 21.03 -7.10
CA CYS A 331 -14.16 21.25 -5.93
C CYS A 331 -13.12 22.34 -6.20
N PRO A 332 -13.09 23.44 -5.42
CA PRO A 332 -12.11 24.50 -5.57
C PRO A 332 -10.77 24.10 -4.95
N PHE A 333 -9.66 24.47 -5.61
CA PHE A 333 -8.30 24.37 -5.06
C PHE A 333 -7.30 25.20 -5.87
N ASN A 334 -6.11 25.45 -5.31
CA ASN A 334 -5.03 26.13 -6.01
C ASN A 334 -4.39 25.23 -7.09
N ARG A 335 -4.88 25.33 -8.34
CA ARG A 335 -4.35 24.57 -9.48
C ARG A 335 -2.90 24.90 -9.79
N THR A 336 -2.54 26.18 -9.79
CA THR A 336 -1.17 26.63 -10.09
C THR A 336 -0.18 25.93 -9.16
N LEU A 337 -0.43 25.99 -7.86
CA LEU A 337 0.37 25.29 -6.86
C LEU A 337 0.42 23.78 -7.08
N MET A 338 -0.72 23.14 -7.36
CA MET A 338 -0.75 21.70 -7.62
C MET A 338 0.10 21.33 -8.85
N ARG A 339 0.07 22.14 -9.93
CA ARG A 339 0.88 21.90 -11.13
C ARG A 339 2.38 22.06 -10.85
N GLU A 340 2.77 23.11 -10.12
CA GLU A 340 4.15 23.30 -9.68
C GLU A 340 4.65 22.10 -8.85
N LEU A 341 3.81 21.59 -7.95
CA LEU A 341 4.17 20.42 -7.16
C LEU A 341 4.22 19.14 -8.02
N ARG A 342 3.37 18.98 -9.04
CA ARG A 342 3.51 17.84 -9.98
C ARG A 342 4.86 17.86 -10.68
N ASP A 343 5.30 19.02 -11.14
CA ASP A 343 6.60 19.17 -11.78
C ASP A 343 7.73 18.83 -10.79
N LYS A 344 7.63 19.32 -9.55
CA LYS A 344 8.58 18.99 -8.46
C LYS A 344 8.70 17.49 -8.20
N TYR A 345 7.57 16.77 -8.18
CA TYR A 345 7.51 15.33 -7.92
C TYR A 345 7.62 14.48 -9.19
N GLY A 346 7.85 15.11 -10.35
CA GLY A 346 8.00 14.44 -11.63
C GLY A 346 6.76 13.67 -12.08
N ILE A 347 5.55 14.13 -11.75
CA ILE A 347 4.29 13.47 -12.12
C ILE A 347 3.77 14.04 -13.44
N ILE A 348 3.80 13.23 -14.50
CA ILE A 348 3.35 13.65 -15.82
C ILE A 348 1.83 13.64 -15.88
N HIS A 349 1.25 14.81 -16.15
CA HIS A 349 -0.16 14.94 -16.46
C HIS A 349 -0.35 15.03 -17.97
N HIS A 350 -0.94 14.00 -18.57
CA HIS A 350 -1.36 14.05 -19.96
C HIS A 350 -2.62 14.92 -20.06
N GLU A 351 -2.44 16.24 -20.18
CA GLU A 351 -3.47 17.08 -20.76
C GLU A 351 -3.65 16.59 -22.20
N LYS A 352 -4.79 15.94 -22.50
CA LYS A 352 -5.25 16.02 -23.88
C LYS A 352 -5.44 17.50 -24.10
N SER A 353 -4.58 18.10 -24.94
CA SER A 353 -4.94 19.37 -25.54
C SER A 353 -6.32 19.12 -26.14
N VAL A 354 -7.35 19.71 -25.53
CA VAL A 354 -8.65 19.86 -26.16
C VAL A 354 -8.43 20.92 -27.24
N SER A 355 -7.55 20.61 -28.17
CA SER A 355 -7.28 21.37 -29.37
C SER A 355 -8.41 21.00 -30.30
N GLN A 356 -9.49 21.79 -30.18
CA GLN A 356 -10.28 22.25 -31.30
C GLN A 356 -10.61 21.13 -32.31
N SER A 357 -11.63 20.31 -32.02
CA SER A 357 -12.46 19.83 -33.11
C SER A 357 -13.15 21.08 -33.69
N LYS A 358 -12.43 21.82 -34.53
CA LYS A 358 -13.00 22.89 -35.34
C LYS A 358 -14.14 22.24 -36.10
N THR A 359 -15.34 22.66 -35.73
CA THR A 359 -16.54 22.53 -36.52
C THR A 359 -16.23 23.16 -37.88
N SER A 360 -15.74 22.36 -38.82
CA SER A 360 -15.87 22.66 -40.23
C SER A 360 -17.35 22.51 -40.55
N VAL A 361 -18.13 23.52 -40.19
CA VAL A 361 -19.46 23.76 -40.76
C VAL A 361 -19.21 24.02 -42.23
N SER A 362 -19.32 22.96 -43.03
CA SER A 362 -19.42 23.07 -44.46
C SER A 362 -20.67 23.90 -44.75
N LYS A 363 -20.47 25.16 -45.14
CA LYS A 363 -21.50 25.89 -45.87
C LYS A 363 -21.67 25.18 -47.22
N MET A 364 -22.81 24.52 -47.40
CA MET A 364 -23.42 24.32 -48.71
C MET A 364 -24.86 24.82 -48.63
#